data_AF-R6F4D0-F1
#
_entry.id   AF-R6F4D0-F1
#
_cell.length_a   1.000
_cell.length_b   1.000
_cell.length_c   1.000
_cell.angle_alpha   90.00
_cell.angle_beta   90.00
_cell.angle_gamma   90.00
#
_symmetry.space_group_name_H-M   'P 1'
#
loop_
_entity.id
_entity.type
_entity.pdbx_description
1 polymer ?
#
loop_
_entity_poly.entity_id
_entity_poly.type
_entity_poly.pdbx_seq_one_letter_code
_entity_poly.pdbx_strand_id
1 'polypeptide(L)'
;MAEDPNTLHVLNQQRNWDTLYFYQKSDVVYQLAFAFCDRFIHLYKDRTRDQVIQAARSCKQNIVEGLADGVASTEMQLKLLNVARASLKELREDFEDYIKSRHLQFYVAGDQRYTDMLDYCRHHNRLPDYAPFFQQWSDEQMCNYAITLCHFIDKMMMSFLKKLEQEFITEGGIKERMHRARTAYRQQQDARLKQLEEELPRLKQALAEAQAEAAKWKAAFEDIKQRALKAYYRQEAEIKGLKEKLKGFES
;
A
#
# COMPACT_ATOMS: atom_id res chain seq x y z
N MET A 1 18.66 0.33 -3.25
CA MET A 1 18.62 0.12 -1.80
C MET A 1 17.49 -0.85 -1.54
N ALA A 2 17.79 -2.08 -1.13
CA ALA A 2 16.75 -3.06 -0.83
C ALA A 2 16.02 -2.60 0.44
N GLU A 3 14.70 -2.44 0.36
CA GLU A 3 13.87 -2.14 1.53
C GLU A 3 14.01 -3.28 2.54
N ASP A 4 14.16 -2.91 3.82
CA ASP A 4 14.20 -3.86 4.92
C ASP A 4 12.83 -4.59 4.97
N PRO A 5 12.79 -5.93 4.85
CA PRO A 5 11.55 -6.71 4.86
C PRO A 5 10.74 -6.57 6.16
N ASN A 6 11.30 -5.91 7.18
CA ASN A 6 10.64 -5.64 8.46
C ASN A 6 10.04 -4.22 8.58
N THR A 7 9.97 -3.46 7.48
CA THR A 7 9.35 -2.13 7.50
C THR A 7 7.84 -2.27 7.70
N LEU A 8 7.36 -2.06 8.93
CA LEU A 8 5.93 -2.02 9.23
C LEU A 8 5.29 -0.84 8.47
N HIS A 9 4.57 -1.13 7.39
CA HIS A 9 3.77 -0.13 6.69
C HIS A 9 2.53 0.19 7.53
N VAL A 10 2.58 1.33 8.22
CA VAL A 10 1.49 1.79 9.08
C VAL A 10 0.40 2.53 8.30
N LEU A 11 0.81 3.22 7.23
CA LEU A 11 -0.11 3.91 6.32
C LEU A 11 -0.64 2.92 5.29
N ASN A 12 -1.93 2.97 5.03
CA ASN A 12 -2.51 2.22 3.91
C ASN A 12 -1.97 2.80 2.60
N GLN A 13 -1.59 1.93 1.67
CA GLN A 13 -1.27 2.38 0.32
C GLN A 13 -2.51 3.06 -0.29
N GLN A 14 -2.32 4.23 -0.89
CA GLN A 14 -3.38 4.93 -1.59
C GLN A 14 -3.91 4.03 -2.71
N ARG A 15 -5.18 3.63 -2.61
CA ARG A 15 -5.81 2.81 -3.66
C ARG A 15 -6.02 3.71 -4.87
N ASN A 16 -5.48 3.30 -6.03
CA ASN A 16 -5.74 3.99 -7.28
C ASN A 16 -7.21 3.80 -7.68
N TRP A 17 -8.02 4.84 -7.48
CA TRP A 17 -9.46 4.83 -7.76
C TRP A 17 -9.78 4.54 -9.22
N ASP A 18 -8.90 4.92 -10.17
CA ASP A 18 -9.12 4.70 -11.60
C ASP A 18 -9.18 3.22 -11.96
N THR A 19 -8.66 2.35 -11.10
CA THR A 19 -8.71 0.89 -11.28
C THR A 19 -10.00 0.26 -10.74
N LEU A 20 -10.77 0.98 -9.93
CA LEU A 20 -12.00 0.47 -9.32
C LEU A 20 -13.16 0.55 -10.32
N TYR A 21 -13.75 -0.60 -10.62
CA TYR A 21 -14.85 -0.68 -11.60
C TYR A 21 -16.08 0.16 -11.23
N PHE A 22 -16.40 0.32 -9.94
CA PHE A 22 -17.51 1.18 -9.53
C PHE A 22 -17.22 2.68 -9.75
N TYR A 23 -15.95 3.09 -9.68
CA TYR A 23 -15.53 4.43 -10.04
C TYR A 23 -15.57 4.62 -11.57
N GLN A 24 -15.05 3.66 -12.34
CA GLN A 24 -15.12 3.71 -13.80
C GLN A 24 -16.57 3.85 -14.28
N LYS A 25 -17.50 3.07 -13.72
CA LYS A 25 -18.93 3.19 -14.00
C LYS A 25 -19.54 4.51 -13.52
N SER A 26 -19.12 5.06 -12.38
CA SER A 26 -19.64 6.35 -11.92
C SER A 26 -19.20 7.49 -12.84
N ASP A 27 -18.00 7.41 -13.44
CA ASP A 27 -17.58 8.35 -14.47
C ASP A 27 -18.40 8.20 -15.77
N VAL A 28 -18.72 6.97 -16.19
CA VAL A 28 -19.67 6.72 -17.30
C VAL A 28 -21.02 7.38 -17.03
N VAL A 29 -21.58 7.15 -15.84
CA VAL A 29 -22.89 7.70 -15.46
C VAL A 29 -22.87 9.23 -15.40
N TYR A 30 -21.77 9.83 -14.95
CA TYR A 30 -21.59 11.28 -15.00
C TYR A 30 -21.61 11.84 -16.42
N GLN A 31 -20.89 11.23 -17.35
CA GLN A 31 -20.87 11.68 -18.74
C GLN A 31 -22.21 11.41 -19.45
N LEU A 32 -22.86 10.29 -19.12
CA LEU A 32 -24.21 9.95 -19.57
C LEU A 32 -25.20 11.01 -19.11
N ALA A 33 -25.16 11.42 -17.84
CA ALA A 33 -26.03 12.46 -17.29
C ALA A 33 -25.87 13.80 -18.03
N PHE A 34 -24.63 14.18 -18.36
CA PHE A 34 -24.38 15.36 -19.19
C PHE A 34 -25.00 15.25 -20.58
N ALA A 35 -24.74 14.15 -21.29
CA ALA A 35 -25.29 13.93 -22.63
C ALA A 35 -26.83 13.83 -22.63
N PHE A 36 -27.40 13.21 -21.61
CA PHE A 36 -28.84 13.10 -21.41
C PHE A 36 -29.47 14.49 -21.21
N CYS A 37 -28.92 15.28 -20.28
CA CYS A 37 -29.42 16.62 -20.02
C CYS A 37 -29.29 17.54 -21.22
N ASP A 38 -28.20 17.44 -21.99
CA ASP A 38 -28.00 18.24 -23.20
C ASP A 38 -29.02 17.93 -24.30
N ARG A 39 -29.41 16.65 -24.43
CA ARG A 39 -30.31 16.18 -25.48
C ARG A 39 -31.80 16.28 -25.10
N PHE A 40 -32.14 16.02 -23.84
CA PHE A 40 -33.52 15.72 -23.45
C PHE A 40 -34.08 16.62 -22.34
N ILE A 41 -33.27 17.52 -21.78
CA ILE A 41 -33.71 18.49 -20.75
C ILE A 41 -33.56 19.91 -21.28
N HIS A 42 -34.65 20.68 -21.25
CA HIS A 42 -34.63 22.05 -21.76
C HIS A 42 -33.78 22.99 -20.87
N LEU A 43 -32.83 23.68 -21.50
CA LEU A 43 -31.85 24.59 -20.87
C LEU A 43 -32.43 25.65 -19.91
N TYR A 44 -33.61 26.20 -20.21
CA TYR A 44 -34.08 27.44 -19.57
C TYR A 44 -35.23 27.24 -18.58
N LYS A 45 -35.67 25.99 -18.33
CA LYS A 45 -36.89 25.75 -17.56
C LYS A 45 -36.78 24.71 -16.46
N ASP A 46 -35.63 24.05 -16.30
CA ASP A 46 -35.60 22.87 -15.45
C ASP A 46 -34.43 22.84 -14.46
N ARG A 47 -34.75 23.05 -13.17
CA ARG A 47 -33.85 22.82 -12.04
C ARG A 47 -33.36 21.37 -12.01
N THR A 48 -34.10 20.45 -12.63
CA THR A 48 -33.74 19.04 -12.76
C THR A 48 -32.43 18.83 -13.52
N ARG A 49 -32.06 19.69 -14.49
CA ARG A 49 -30.75 19.57 -15.17
C ARG A 49 -29.59 19.66 -14.19
N ASP A 50 -29.60 20.70 -13.37
CA ASP A 50 -28.52 20.94 -12.41
C ASP A 50 -28.52 19.87 -11.31
N GLN A 51 -29.70 19.41 -10.88
CA GLN A 51 -29.82 18.35 -9.88
C GLN A 51 -29.21 17.03 -10.36
N VAL A 52 -29.60 16.56 -11.56
CA VAL A 52 -29.08 15.32 -12.16
C VAL A 52 -27.56 15.39 -12.32
N ILE A 53 -27.05 16.48 -12.91
CA ILE A 53 -25.61 16.66 -13.13
C ILE A 53 -24.84 16.72 -11.79
N GLN A 54 -25.36 17.45 -10.80
CA GLN A 54 -24.70 17.58 -9.50
C GLN A 54 -24.75 16.28 -8.70
N ALA A 55 -25.83 15.52 -8.74
CA ALA A 55 -25.91 14.20 -8.09
C ALA A 55 -24.86 13.24 -8.68
N ALA A 56 -24.74 13.19 -10.01
CA ALA A 56 -23.73 12.39 -10.68
C ALA A 56 -22.29 12.85 -10.37
N ARG A 57 -22.05 14.16 -10.36
CA ARG A 57 -20.75 14.74 -10.00
C ARG A 57 -20.39 14.42 -8.55
N SER A 58 -21.33 14.65 -7.64
CA SER A 58 -21.16 14.41 -6.20
C SER A 58 -20.81 12.95 -5.94
N CYS A 59 -21.49 12.01 -6.59
CA CYS A 59 -21.19 10.58 -6.47
C CYS A 59 -19.72 10.28 -6.78
N LYS A 60 -19.22 10.67 -7.95
CA LYS A 60 -17.85 10.35 -8.36
C LYS A 60 -16.79 11.09 -7.52
N GLN A 61 -17.05 12.34 -7.15
CA GLN A 61 -16.10 13.13 -6.35
C GLN A 61 -15.95 12.57 -4.94
N ASN A 62 -17.06 12.23 -4.27
CA ASN A 62 -17.01 11.62 -2.95
C ASN A 62 -16.32 10.24 -2.95
N ILE A 63 -16.35 9.50 -4.08
CA ILE A 63 -15.55 8.28 -4.24
C ILE A 63 -14.05 8.61 -4.24
N VAL A 64 -13.62 9.60 -5.02
CA VAL A 64 -12.21 10.01 -5.12
C VAL A 64 -11.72 10.54 -3.77
N GLU A 65 -12.44 11.47 -3.17
CA GLU A 65 -12.12 12.05 -1.86
C GLU A 65 -12.07 10.95 -0.79
N GLY A 66 -13.05 10.04 -0.75
CA GLY A 66 -13.10 8.95 0.23
C GLY A 66 -11.93 7.96 0.10
N LEU A 67 -11.40 7.78 -1.10
CA LEU A 67 -10.25 6.90 -1.34
C LEU A 67 -8.91 7.60 -1.08
N ALA A 68 -8.80 8.89 -1.40
CA ALA A 68 -7.63 9.70 -1.10
C ALA A 68 -7.47 9.94 0.41
N ASP A 69 -8.54 10.37 1.08
CA ASP A 69 -8.52 10.70 2.52
C ASP A 69 -8.57 9.45 3.40
N GLY A 70 -9.04 8.32 2.87
CA GLY A 70 -9.06 7.03 3.55
C GLY A 70 -7.70 6.49 3.95
N VAL A 71 -6.62 7.04 3.37
CA VAL A 71 -5.24 6.77 3.79
C VAL A 71 -4.98 7.27 5.22
N ALA A 72 -5.65 8.36 5.63
CA ALA A 72 -5.47 9.02 6.92
C ALA A 72 -6.61 8.74 7.92
N SER A 73 -7.83 8.49 7.43
CA SER A 73 -8.99 8.21 8.28
C SER A 73 -10.01 7.25 7.64
N THR A 74 -10.15 6.06 8.23
CA THR A 74 -11.18 5.08 7.85
C THR A 74 -12.59 5.63 8.09
N GLU A 75 -12.79 6.40 9.16
CA GLU A 75 -14.09 7.03 9.44
C GLU A 75 -14.50 8.01 8.34
N MET A 76 -13.57 8.87 7.91
CA MET A 76 -13.82 9.84 6.84
C MET A 76 -14.11 9.14 5.51
N GLN A 77 -13.34 8.09 5.20
CA GLN A 77 -13.58 7.26 4.04
C GLN A 77 -14.99 6.66 4.03
N LEU A 78 -15.42 6.04 5.14
CA LEU A 78 -16.76 5.45 5.25
C LEU A 78 -17.84 6.52 5.09
N LYS A 79 -17.65 7.70 5.70
CA LYS A 79 -18.58 8.83 5.57
C LYS A 79 -18.72 9.29 4.12
N LEU A 80 -17.61 9.58 3.44
CA LEU A 80 -17.61 10.05 2.05
C LEU A 80 -18.19 9.00 1.09
N LEU A 81 -17.85 7.72 1.27
CA LEU A 81 -18.44 6.65 0.46
C LEU A 81 -19.95 6.52 0.70
N ASN A 82 -20.45 6.77 1.92
CA ASN A 82 -21.89 6.83 2.18
C ASN A 82 -22.56 8.04 1.51
N VAL A 83 -21.90 9.20 1.49
CA VAL A 83 -22.38 10.39 0.74
C VAL A 83 -22.44 10.08 -0.75
N ALA A 84 -21.41 9.43 -1.31
CA ALA A 84 -21.41 9.01 -2.71
C ALA A 84 -22.59 8.09 -3.06
N ARG A 85 -22.94 7.15 -2.16
CA ARG A 85 -24.12 6.27 -2.33
C ARG A 85 -25.44 7.04 -2.24
N ALA A 86 -25.54 8.02 -1.34
CA ALA A 86 -26.71 8.88 -1.25
C ALA A 86 -26.93 9.66 -2.55
N SER A 87 -25.88 10.31 -3.07
CA SER A 87 -25.97 11.03 -4.36
C SER A 87 -26.26 10.10 -5.55
N LEU A 88 -25.75 8.86 -5.53
CA LEU A 88 -26.09 7.87 -6.55
C LEU A 88 -27.57 7.46 -6.51
N LYS A 89 -28.13 7.35 -5.31
CA LYS A 89 -29.55 7.05 -5.11
C LYS A 89 -30.43 8.19 -5.62
N GLU A 90 -30.10 9.43 -5.28
CA GLU A 90 -30.77 10.63 -5.81
C GLU A 90 -30.76 10.63 -7.34
N LEU A 91 -29.59 10.39 -7.94
CA LEU A 91 -29.47 10.31 -9.40
C LEU A 91 -30.33 9.21 -10.02
N ARG A 92 -30.41 8.04 -9.37
CA ARG A 92 -31.27 6.95 -9.84
C ARG A 92 -32.73 7.36 -9.78
N GLU A 93 -33.15 7.97 -8.68
CA GLU A 93 -34.52 8.48 -8.51
C GLU A 93 -34.87 9.52 -9.59
N ASP A 94 -33.95 10.42 -9.94
CA ASP A 94 -34.16 11.39 -11.02
C ASP A 94 -34.44 10.71 -12.38
N PHE A 95 -33.69 9.66 -12.73
CA PHE A 95 -33.92 8.91 -13.97
C PHE A 95 -35.21 8.08 -13.92
N GLU A 96 -35.53 7.48 -12.77
CA GLU A 96 -36.79 6.75 -12.58
C GLU A 96 -37.99 7.70 -12.71
N ASP A 97 -37.90 8.89 -12.14
CA ASP A 97 -38.97 9.89 -12.19
C ASP A 97 -39.12 10.46 -13.60
N TYR A 98 -38.02 10.61 -14.35
CA TYR A 98 -38.08 10.96 -15.77
C TYR A 98 -38.87 9.94 -16.59
N ILE A 99 -38.61 8.63 -16.39
CA ILE A 99 -39.35 7.55 -17.05
C ILE A 99 -40.84 7.62 -16.70
N LYS A 100 -41.15 7.73 -15.39
CA LYS A 100 -42.53 7.76 -14.89
C LYS A 100 -43.30 8.97 -15.41
N SER A 101 -42.70 10.16 -15.36
CA SER A 101 -43.37 11.42 -15.72
C SER A 101 -43.66 11.54 -17.22
N ARG A 102 -42.96 10.77 -18.05
CA ARG A 102 -43.11 10.75 -19.52
C ARG A 102 -43.75 9.47 -20.04
N HIS A 103 -44.22 8.60 -19.14
CA HIS A 103 -44.85 7.32 -19.48
C HIS A 103 -43.98 6.40 -20.35
N LEU A 104 -42.67 6.47 -20.15
CA LEU A 104 -41.69 5.59 -20.79
C LEU A 104 -41.68 4.21 -20.10
N GLN A 105 -41.08 3.22 -20.75
CA GLN A 105 -41.04 1.85 -20.24
C GLN A 105 -39.75 1.56 -19.46
N PHE A 106 -39.91 0.93 -18.30
CA PHE A 106 -38.80 0.28 -17.61
C PHE A 106 -38.45 -1.04 -18.31
N TYR A 107 -37.16 -1.30 -18.47
CA TYR A 107 -36.68 -2.60 -18.93
C TYR A 107 -36.72 -3.55 -17.74
N VAL A 108 -37.47 -4.64 -17.87
CA VAL A 108 -37.73 -5.61 -16.79
C VAL A 108 -37.37 -7.03 -17.21
N ALA A 109 -37.18 -7.91 -16.23
CA ALA A 109 -36.89 -9.31 -16.48
C ALA A 109 -37.97 -9.95 -17.38
N GLY A 110 -37.53 -10.65 -18.42
CA GLY A 110 -38.38 -11.19 -19.48
C GLY A 110 -38.38 -10.38 -20.78
N ASP A 111 -37.90 -9.13 -20.75
CA ASP A 111 -37.62 -8.34 -21.96
C ASP A 111 -36.21 -8.65 -22.50
N GLN A 112 -36.08 -8.81 -23.83
CA GLN A 112 -34.77 -8.96 -24.47
C GLN A 112 -33.91 -7.71 -24.25
N ARG A 113 -34.50 -6.51 -24.31
CA ARG A 113 -33.80 -5.23 -24.06
C ARG A 113 -33.19 -5.18 -22.66
N TYR A 114 -33.90 -5.71 -21.67
CA TYR A 114 -33.40 -5.81 -20.30
C TYR A 114 -32.20 -6.75 -20.21
N THR A 115 -32.32 -7.93 -20.84
CA THR A 115 -31.27 -8.95 -20.83
C THR A 115 -29.99 -8.44 -21.49
N ASP A 116 -30.12 -7.83 -22.66
CA ASP A 116 -28.98 -7.27 -23.42
C ASP A 116 -28.32 -6.12 -22.66
N MET A 117 -29.11 -5.20 -22.11
CA MET A 117 -28.61 -4.08 -21.30
C MET A 117 -27.88 -4.56 -20.05
N LEU A 118 -28.46 -5.53 -19.34
CA LEU A 118 -27.90 -6.07 -18.10
C LEU A 118 -26.57 -6.78 -18.37
N ASP A 119 -26.51 -7.56 -19.45
CA ASP A 119 -25.29 -8.25 -19.86
C ASP A 119 -24.20 -7.26 -20.31
N TYR A 120 -24.56 -6.28 -21.14
CA TYR A 120 -23.64 -5.23 -21.56
C TYR A 120 -23.03 -4.49 -20.37
N CYS A 121 -23.88 -4.05 -19.43
CA CYS A 121 -23.45 -3.36 -18.21
C CYS A 121 -22.63 -4.25 -17.27
N ARG A 122 -22.72 -5.58 -17.35
CA ARG A 122 -21.89 -6.47 -16.54
C ARG A 122 -20.44 -6.50 -17.01
N HIS A 123 -20.22 -6.39 -18.32
CA HIS A 123 -18.92 -6.61 -18.95
C HIS A 123 -18.18 -5.33 -19.31
N HIS A 124 -18.86 -4.19 -19.39
CA HIS A 124 -18.27 -2.90 -19.76
C HIS A 124 -18.29 -1.92 -18.59
N ASN A 125 -17.21 -1.17 -18.41
CA ASN A 125 -17.06 -0.28 -17.26
C ASN A 125 -16.66 1.14 -17.65
N ARG A 126 -16.14 1.36 -18.86
CA ARG A 126 -15.41 2.57 -19.19
C ARG A 126 -16.14 3.39 -20.24
N LEU A 127 -15.90 4.69 -20.21
CA LEU A 127 -16.53 5.65 -21.12
C LEU A 127 -16.45 5.28 -22.62
N PRO A 128 -15.32 4.76 -23.17
CA PRO A 128 -15.26 4.38 -24.58
C PRO A 128 -16.29 3.33 -24.99
N ASP A 129 -16.72 2.48 -24.05
CA ASP A 129 -17.73 1.45 -24.29
C ASP A 129 -19.15 2.05 -24.41
N TYR A 130 -19.38 3.26 -23.90
CA TYR A 130 -20.71 3.87 -23.80
C TYR A 130 -20.87 5.12 -24.67
N ALA A 131 -19.81 5.92 -24.79
CA ALA A 131 -19.83 7.20 -25.49
C ALA A 131 -20.37 7.14 -26.93
N PRO A 132 -20.09 6.10 -27.74
CA PRO A 132 -20.66 5.99 -29.10
C PRO A 132 -22.20 5.95 -29.12
N PHE A 133 -22.83 5.46 -28.05
CA PHE A 133 -24.28 5.33 -27.96
C PHE A 133 -24.99 6.58 -27.45
N PHE A 134 -24.28 7.52 -26.81
CA PHE A 134 -24.89 8.69 -26.16
C PHE A 134 -25.65 9.60 -27.13
N GLN A 135 -25.33 9.58 -28.42
CA GLN A 135 -26.07 10.32 -29.46
C GLN A 135 -27.12 9.48 -30.18
N GLN A 136 -27.08 8.15 -30.01
CA GLN A 136 -27.94 7.20 -30.72
C GLN A 136 -29.14 6.78 -29.87
N TRP A 137 -28.93 6.58 -28.57
CA TRP A 137 -29.97 6.13 -27.67
C TRP A 137 -31.11 7.14 -27.56
N SER A 138 -32.32 6.61 -27.42
CA SER A 138 -33.47 7.40 -26.97
C SER A 138 -33.31 7.81 -25.50
N ASP A 139 -34.15 8.72 -25.05
CA ASP A 139 -34.31 9.07 -23.64
C ASP A 139 -34.64 7.83 -22.79
N GLU A 140 -35.58 6.99 -23.24
CA GLU A 140 -35.91 5.71 -22.57
C GLU A 140 -34.69 4.80 -22.42
N GLN A 141 -33.89 4.63 -23.47
CA GLN A 141 -32.70 3.79 -23.43
C GLN A 141 -31.64 4.38 -22.48
N MET A 142 -31.34 5.68 -22.58
CA MET A 142 -30.37 6.33 -21.70
C MET A 142 -30.77 6.22 -20.22
N CYS A 143 -32.04 6.46 -19.88
CA CYS A 143 -32.55 6.31 -18.51
C CYS A 143 -32.40 4.88 -18.00
N ASN A 144 -32.81 3.86 -18.78
CA ASN A 144 -32.72 2.47 -18.36
C ASN A 144 -31.26 2.02 -18.14
N TYR A 145 -30.34 2.43 -19.02
CA TYR A 145 -28.91 2.17 -18.84
C TYR A 145 -28.34 2.89 -17.62
N ALA A 146 -28.72 4.15 -17.39
CA ALA A 146 -28.28 4.91 -16.22
C ALA A 146 -28.74 4.25 -14.91
N ILE A 147 -30.02 3.88 -14.81
CA ILE A 147 -30.59 3.19 -13.65
C ILE A 147 -29.85 1.86 -13.40
N THR A 148 -29.62 1.08 -14.46
CA THR A 148 -28.90 -0.19 -14.36
C THR A 148 -27.47 -0.01 -13.88
N LEU A 149 -26.74 0.97 -14.43
CA LEU A 149 -25.40 1.32 -13.97
C LEU A 149 -25.41 1.76 -12.51
N CYS A 150 -26.38 2.57 -12.06
CA CYS A 150 -26.54 2.95 -10.66
C CYS A 150 -26.70 1.71 -9.76
N HIS A 151 -27.49 0.71 -10.16
CA HIS A 151 -27.60 -0.54 -9.40
C HIS A 151 -26.27 -1.31 -9.32
N PHE A 152 -25.50 -1.38 -10.42
CA PHE A 152 -24.19 -2.01 -10.41
C PHE A 152 -23.22 -1.28 -9.48
N ILE A 153 -23.15 0.05 -9.58
CA ILE A 153 -22.28 0.88 -8.74
C ILE A 153 -22.64 0.69 -7.26
N ASP A 154 -23.91 0.78 -6.88
CA ASP A 154 -24.35 0.61 -5.49
C ASP A 154 -23.98 -0.77 -4.95
N LYS A 155 -24.23 -1.84 -5.71
CA LYS A 155 -23.87 -3.21 -5.32
C LYS A 155 -22.36 -3.36 -5.11
N MET A 156 -21.55 -2.82 -6.01
CA MET A 156 -20.09 -2.86 -5.91
C MET A 156 -19.57 -2.05 -4.72
N MET A 157 -20.15 -0.87 -4.48
CA MET A 157 -19.83 -0.04 -3.32
C MET A 157 -20.20 -0.73 -2.01
N MET A 158 -21.35 -1.41 -1.93
CA MET A 158 -21.73 -2.20 -0.76
C MET A 158 -20.73 -3.32 -0.47
N SER A 159 -20.30 -4.06 -1.50
CA SER A 159 -19.26 -5.08 -1.33
C SER A 159 -17.93 -4.49 -0.85
N PHE A 160 -17.56 -3.32 -1.37
CA PHE A 160 -16.35 -2.62 -0.96
C PHE A 160 -16.43 -2.12 0.49
N LEU A 161 -17.55 -1.53 0.90
CA LEU A 161 -17.79 -1.07 2.27
C LEU A 161 -17.73 -2.23 3.27
N LYS A 162 -18.32 -3.38 2.96
CA LYS A 162 -18.23 -4.59 3.81
C LYS A 162 -16.78 -5.03 3.99
N LYS A 163 -15.95 -4.93 2.94
CA LYS A 163 -14.52 -5.24 3.04
C LYS A 163 -13.80 -4.25 3.96
N LEU A 164 -14.06 -2.94 3.81
CA LEU A 164 -13.48 -1.91 4.68
C LEU A 164 -13.88 -2.10 6.15
N GLU A 165 -15.14 -2.47 6.40
CA GLU A 165 -15.64 -2.79 7.74
C GLU A 165 -14.88 -3.99 8.33
N GLN A 166 -14.70 -5.06 7.55
CA GLN A 166 -13.93 -6.22 8.00
C GLN A 166 -12.45 -5.90 8.24
N GLU A 167 -11.83 -5.10 7.38
CA GLU A 167 -10.46 -4.57 7.57
C GLU A 167 -10.38 -3.76 8.87
N PHE A 168 -11.36 -2.90 9.15
CA PHE A 168 -11.42 -2.14 10.40
C PHE A 168 -11.56 -3.03 11.63
N ILE A 169 -12.43 -4.05 11.59
CA ILE A 169 -12.62 -5.00 12.70
C ILE A 169 -11.34 -5.81 12.98
N THR A 170 -10.62 -6.22 11.94
CA THR A 170 -9.46 -7.11 12.07
C THR A 170 -8.14 -6.37 12.31
N GLU A 171 -7.98 -5.18 11.74
CA GLU A 171 -6.74 -4.40 11.80
C GLU A 171 -6.83 -3.16 12.72
N GLY A 172 -8.03 -2.79 13.17
CA GLY A 172 -8.27 -1.57 13.95
C GLY A 172 -8.06 -0.29 13.13
N GLY A 173 -8.29 0.87 13.74
CA GLY A 173 -8.05 2.16 13.10
C GLY A 173 -6.56 2.49 12.90
N ILE A 174 -6.25 3.52 12.11
CA ILE A 174 -4.86 3.97 11.88
C ILE A 174 -4.14 4.30 13.19
N LYS A 175 -4.82 4.92 14.16
CA LYS A 175 -4.23 5.23 15.48
C LYS A 175 -3.82 3.95 16.23
N GLU A 176 -4.64 2.92 16.16
CA GLU A 176 -4.36 1.62 16.78
C GLU A 176 -3.20 0.92 16.09
N ARG A 177 -3.17 0.94 14.74
CA ARG A 177 -2.03 0.42 13.96
C ARG A 177 -0.74 1.16 14.26
N MET A 178 -0.77 2.50 14.32
CA MET A 178 0.36 3.34 14.72
C MET A 178 0.86 3.01 16.12
N HIS A 179 -0.06 2.86 17.08
CA HIS A 179 0.31 2.51 18.44
C HIS A 179 0.96 1.13 18.52
N ARG A 180 0.36 0.11 17.88
CA ARG A 180 0.92 -1.25 17.80
C ARG A 180 2.32 -1.24 17.19
N ALA A 181 2.50 -0.56 16.05
CA ALA A 181 3.78 -0.45 15.37
C ALA A 181 4.84 0.23 16.25
N ARG A 182 4.49 1.34 16.90
CA ARG A 182 5.39 2.07 17.81
C ARG A 182 5.79 1.22 19.01
N THR A 183 4.85 0.49 19.60
CA THR A 183 5.11 -0.37 20.76
C THR A 183 6.00 -1.55 20.38
N ALA A 184 5.76 -2.18 19.23
CA ALA A 184 6.60 -3.27 18.72
C ALA A 184 8.04 -2.80 18.45
N TYR A 185 8.22 -1.64 17.83
CA TYR A 185 9.54 -1.05 17.59
C TYR A 185 10.30 -0.79 18.90
N ARG A 186 9.62 -0.24 19.91
CA ARG A 186 10.21 -0.03 21.24
C ARG A 186 10.61 -1.34 21.90
N GLN A 187 9.76 -2.35 21.88
CA GLN A 187 10.07 -3.66 22.45
C GLN A 187 11.28 -4.31 21.76
N GLN A 188 11.40 -4.18 20.44
CA GLN A 188 12.56 -4.67 19.70
C GLN A 188 13.84 -3.92 20.10
N GLN A 189 13.75 -2.60 20.25
CA GLN A 189 14.87 -1.77 20.71
C GLN A 189 15.30 -2.13 22.13
N ASP A 190 14.34 -2.29 23.05
CA ASP A 190 14.59 -2.68 24.45
C ASP A 190 15.21 -4.08 24.54
N ALA A 191 14.70 -5.04 23.75
CA ALA A 191 15.27 -6.38 23.67
C ALA A 191 16.70 -6.37 23.12
N ARG A 192 16.98 -5.56 22.09
CA ARG A 192 18.32 -5.41 21.53
C ARG A 192 19.27 -4.74 22.52
N LEU A 193 18.82 -3.72 23.24
CA LEU A 193 19.61 -3.06 24.26
C LEU A 193 19.97 -4.03 25.37
N LYS A 194 19.00 -4.82 25.87
CA LYS A 194 19.24 -5.83 26.88
C LYS A 194 20.26 -6.89 26.44
N GLN A 195 20.15 -7.37 25.19
CA GLN A 195 21.15 -8.29 24.62
C GLN A 195 22.56 -7.66 24.63
N LEU A 196 22.69 -6.41 24.20
CA LEU A 196 23.98 -5.70 24.19
C LEU A 196 24.52 -5.49 25.60
N GLU A 197 23.67 -5.19 26.57
CA GLU A 197 24.05 -5.04 27.99
C GLU A 197 24.56 -6.36 28.59
N GLU A 198 24.00 -7.51 28.18
CA GLU A 198 24.46 -8.85 28.60
C GLU A 198 25.76 -9.28 27.89
N GLU A 199 25.92 -8.96 26.60
CA GLU A 199 27.11 -9.31 25.80
C GLU A 199 28.34 -8.46 26.14
N LEU A 200 28.14 -7.16 26.44
CA LEU A 200 29.23 -6.23 26.70
C LEU A 200 30.23 -6.69 27.79
N PRO A 201 29.80 -7.12 29.00
CA PRO A 201 30.74 -7.58 30.02
C PRO A 201 31.45 -8.87 29.60
N ARG A 202 30.76 -9.80 28.92
CA ARG A 202 31.36 -11.05 28.42
C ARG A 202 32.46 -10.78 27.40
N LEU A 203 32.19 -9.90 26.44
CA LEU A 203 33.17 -9.51 25.43
C LEU A 203 34.35 -8.75 26.04
N LYS A 204 34.11 -7.89 27.04
CA LYS A 204 35.20 -7.22 27.78
C LYS A 204 36.09 -8.21 28.52
N GLN A 205 35.51 -9.23 29.15
CA GLN A 205 36.27 -10.27 29.83
C GLN A 205 37.09 -11.10 28.84
N ALA A 206 36.47 -11.60 27.77
CA ALA A 206 37.16 -12.37 26.73
C ALA A 206 38.30 -11.58 26.08
N LEU A 207 38.09 -10.27 25.85
CA LEU A 207 39.13 -9.38 25.34
C LEU A 207 40.31 -9.25 26.32
N ALA A 208 40.04 -9.10 27.62
CA ALA A 208 41.08 -9.01 28.64
C ALA A 208 41.88 -10.31 28.76
N GLU A 209 41.22 -11.47 28.70
CA GLU A 209 41.85 -12.79 28.72
C GLU A 209 42.75 -12.99 27.48
N ALA A 210 42.23 -12.68 26.28
CA ALA A 210 43.00 -12.76 25.05
C ALA A 210 44.21 -11.82 25.05
N GLN A 211 44.07 -10.60 25.58
CA GLN A 211 45.18 -9.66 25.75
C GLN A 211 46.24 -10.18 26.73
N ALA A 212 45.83 -10.77 27.84
CA ALA A 212 46.74 -11.36 28.81
C ALA A 212 47.49 -12.57 28.23
N GLU A 213 46.82 -13.42 27.47
CA GLU A 213 47.45 -14.55 26.78
C GLU A 213 48.43 -14.07 25.71
N ALA A 214 48.04 -13.09 24.89
CA ALA A 214 48.93 -12.48 23.89
C ALA A 214 50.18 -11.87 24.54
N ALA A 215 50.06 -11.24 25.71
CA ALA A 215 51.20 -10.72 26.46
C ALA A 215 52.14 -11.84 26.94
N LYS A 216 51.60 -12.96 27.44
CA LYS A 216 52.40 -14.14 27.83
C LYS A 216 53.15 -14.73 26.64
N TRP A 217 52.47 -14.94 25.52
CA TRP A 217 53.08 -15.46 24.30
C TRP A 217 54.18 -14.51 23.79
N LYS A 218 53.95 -13.20 23.82
CA LYS A 218 54.96 -12.20 23.46
C LYS A 218 56.19 -12.26 24.36
N ALA A 219 56.00 -12.40 25.68
CA ALA A 219 57.10 -12.52 26.63
C ALA A 219 57.89 -13.82 26.43
N ALA A 220 57.20 -14.96 26.26
CA ALA A 220 57.83 -16.25 26.01
C ALA A 220 58.62 -16.26 24.69
N PHE A 221 58.05 -15.66 23.63
CA PHE A 221 58.73 -15.49 22.36
C PHE A 221 60.02 -14.66 22.50
N GLU A 222 59.96 -13.53 23.20
CA GLU A 222 61.14 -12.68 23.39
C GLU A 222 62.20 -13.38 24.24
N ASP A 223 61.83 -14.12 25.29
CA ASP A 223 62.78 -14.91 26.09
C ASP A 223 63.47 -16.01 25.25
N ILE A 224 62.70 -16.78 24.45
CA ILE A 224 63.26 -17.79 23.55
C ILE A 224 64.22 -17.14 22.54
N LYS A 225 63.81 -16.02 21.94
CA LYS A 225 64.63 -15.26 21.01
C LYS A 225 65.94 -14.80 21.65
N GLN A 226 65.91 -14.28 22.88
CA GLN A 226 67.10 -13.87 23.63
C GLN A 226 68.02 -15.06 23.97
N ARG A 227 67.45 -16.20 24.39
CA ARG A 227 68.22 -17.43 24.64
C ARG A 227 68.87 -17.98 23.37
N ALA A 228 68.13 -18.04 22.27
CA ALA A 228 68.65 -18.45 20.97
C ALA A 228 69.79 -17.54 20.49
N LEU A 229 69.63 -16.23 20.63
CA LEU A 229 70.65 -15.25 20.26
C LEU A 229 71.92 -15.40 21.11
N LYS A 230 71.79 -15.58 22.43
CA LYS A 230 72.93 -15.85 23.31
C LYS A 230 73.65 -17.16 22.96
N ALA A 231 72.89 -18.22 22.67
CA ALA A 231 73.45 -19.51 22.27
C ALA A 231 74.20 -19.41 20.93
N TYR A 232 73.62 -18.69 19.96
CA TYR A 232 74.25 -18.40 18.67
C TYR A 232 75.60 -17.69 18.87
N TYR A 233 75.65 -16.58 19.61
CA TYR A 233 76.90 -15.85 19.85
C TYR A 233 77.92 -16.67 20.64
N ARG A 234 77.49 -17.53 21.58
CA ARG A 234 78.38 -18.43 22.30
C ARG A 234 79.00 -19.48 21.37
N GLN A 235 78.20 -20.11 20.52
CA GLN A 235 78.68 -21.06 19.51
C GLN A 235 79.60 -20.38 18.51
N GLU A 236 79.28 -19.18 18.06
CA GLU A 236 80.12 -18.39 17.16
C GLU A 236 81.50 -18.11 17.79
N ALA A 237 81.54 -17.71 19.06
CA ALA A 237 82.79 -17.49 19.80
C ALA A 237 83.59 -18.79 20.01
N GLU A 238 82.92 -19.90 20.31
CA GLU A 238 83.55 -21.22 20.46
C GLU A 238 84.14 -21.73 19.14
N ILE A 239 83.38 -21.64 18.04
CA ILE A 239 83.86 -21.96 16.68
C ILE A 239 85.08 -21.10 16.32
N LYS A 240 85.04 -19.80 16.64
CA LYS A 240 86.17 -18.90 16.41
C LYS A 240 87.41 -19.33 17.21
N GLY A 241 87.26 -19.64 18.50
CA GLY A 241 88.35 -20.13 19.33
C GLY A 241 88.90 -21.49 18.91
N LEU A 242 88.04 -22.41 18.47
CA LEU A 242 88.45 -23.71 17.91
C LEU A 242 89.22 -23.54 16.60
N LYS A 243 88.78 -22.63 15.72
CA LYS A 243 89.51 -22.29 14.48
C LYS A 243 90.89 -21.69 14.77
N GLU A 244 91.02 -20.87 15.80
CA GLU A 244 92.31 -20.31 16.25
C GLU A 244 93.24 -21.40 16.79
N LYS A 245 92.73 -22.35 17.59
CA LYS A 245 93.49 -23.51 18.07
C LYS A 245 93.94 -24.44 16.93
N LEU A 246 93.06 -24.73 15.96
CA LEU A 246 93.39 -25.54 14.78
C LEU A 246 94.54 -24.92 13.98
N LYS A 247 94.54 -23.61 13.76
CA LYS A 247 95.66 -22.90 13.12
C LYS A 247 96.97 -23.02 13.90
N GLY A 248 96.91 -23.13 15.22
CA GLY A 248 98.08 -23.31 16.08
C GLY A 248 98.64 -24.74 16.12
N PHE A 249 97.88 -25.75 15.68
CA PHE A 249 98.34 -27.14 15.55
C PHE A 249 98.87 -27.45 14.13
N GLU A 250 98.57 -26.61 13.14
CA GLU A 250 99.10 -26.69 11.77
C GLU A 250 100.39 -25.87 11.55
N SER A 251 101.00 -25.37 12.64
CA SER A 251 102.29 -24.66 12.67
C SER A 251 103.36 -25.49 13.36
#